data_AF-A0A7J5EZ49-F1
#
_entry.id   AF-A0A7J5EZ49-F1
#
_cell.length_a   1.000
_cell.length_b   1.000
_cell.length_c   1.000
_cell.angle_alpha   90.00
_cell.angle_beta   90.00
_cell.angle_gamma   90.00
#
_symmetry.space_group_name_H-M   'P 1'
#
loop_
_entity.id
_entity.type
_entity.pdbx_description
1 polymer ?
#
loop_
_entity_poly.entity_id
_entity_poly.type
_entity_poly.pdbx_seq_one_letter_code
_entity_poly.pdbx_strand_id
1 'polypeptide(L)'
;MQLGRTTITLSSEEQAQLETAVRAEAASFIDRLAGNLKIERIDQPWFRRHRVLEVGSPMPFPARRVFVAAYDGGMHVLSAHLENLRKVAAHDPPGELDDEATAAAYATYGNAWTREYANGELKIGTYSDIPWHPGLKPEEQARVDELGARLGGSIAPEQHRRTDEGWVIRTWWVAHRRLIEREIVVPRDGQLRRHDTIHAEDLPLPPGNVWRMVNGRFLPVG
;
A
#
# COMPACT_ATOMS: atom_id res chain seq x y z
N MET A 1 -15.40 1.37 0.48
CA MET A 1 -15.42 1.25 1.96
C MET A 1 -14.31 2.12 2.53
N GLN A 2 -14.57 2.93 3.57
CA GLN A 2 -13.55 3.69 4.29
C GLN A 2 -13.44 3.14 5.71
N LEU A 3 -12.25 2.75 6.15
CA LEU A 3 -12.04 2.27 7.52
C LEU A 3 -12.00 3.42 8.52
N GLY A 4 -12.63 3.20 9.67
CA GLY A 4 -12.56 4.09 10.83
C GLY A 4 -11.16 4.12 11.42
N ARG A 5 -10.84 5.20 12.14
CA ARG A 5 -9.60 5.35 12.89
C ARG A 5 -9.89 5.94 14.26
N THR A 6 -9.25 5.38 15.28
CA THR A 6 -9.36 5.86 16.66
C THR A 6 -7.97 6.07 17.22
N THR A 7 -7.64 7.28 17.68
CA THR A 7 -6.37 7.56 18.39
C THR A 7 -6.34 6.79 19.70
N ILE A 8 -5.24 6.10 19.97
CA ILE A 8 -5.03 5.34 21.20
C ILE A 8 -3.67 5.67 21.83
N THR A 9 -3.55 5.35 23.12
CA THR A 9 -2.28 5.34 23.84
C THR A 9 -1.90 3.89 24.10
N LEU A 10 -0.68 3.50 23.75
CA LEU A 10 -0.14 2.19 24.07
C LEU A 10 0.28 2.14 25.55
N SER A 11 0.10 0.98 26.18
CA SER A 11 0.74 0.68 27.46
C SER A 11 2.27 0.66 27.32
N SER A 12 3.01 0.76 28.43
CA SER A 12 4.47 0.70 28.41
C SER A 12 5.01 -0.60 27.81
N GLU A 13 4.31 -1.72 28.02
CA GLU A 13 4.67 -3.01 27.43
C GLU A 13 4.48 -3.02 25.91
N GLU A 14 3.32 -2.57 25.43
CA GLU A 14 3.04 -2.45 23.99
C GLU A 14 4.00 -1.47 23.30
N GLN A 15 4.37 -0.39 23.99
CA GLN A 15 5.37 0.56 23.48
C GLN A 15 6.74 -0.12 23.30
N ALA A 16 7.18 -0.92 24.27
CA ALA A 16 8.43 -1.68 24.16
C ALA A 16 8.38 -2.73 23.03
N GLN A 17 7.23 -3.38 22.84
CA GLN A 17 7.01 -4.31 21.73
C GLN A 17 7.05 -3.61 20.37
N LEU A 18 6.41 -2.44 20.26
CA LEU A 18 6.44 -1.60 19.06
C LEU A 18 7.89 -1.21 18.71
N GLU A 19 8.64 -0.71 19.68
CA GLU A 19 10.04 -0.32 19.47
C GLU A 19 10.90 -1.49 19.01
N THR A 20 10.69 -2.67 19.61
CA THR A 20 11.41 -3.90 19.22
C THR A 20 11.08 -4.30 17.78
N ALA A 21 9.80 -4.32 17.40
CA ALA A 21 9.37 -4.66 16.05
C ALA A 21 9.90 -3.66 15.01
N VAL A 22 9.80 -2.35 15.28
CA VAL A 22 10.31 -1.31 14.39
C VAL A 22 11.83 -1.38 14.22
N ARG A 23 12.59 -1.66 15.30
CA ARG A 23 14.04 -1.83 15.20
C ARG A 23 14.45 -3.04 14.36
N ALA A 24 13.67 -4.12 14.43
CA ALA A 24 13.94 -5.33 13.67
C ALA A 24 13.53 -5.23 12.20
N GLU A 25 12.39 -4.60 11.91
CA GLU A 25 11.72 -4.70 10.60
C GLU A 25 11.64 -3.35 9.85
N ALA A 26 11.70 -2.20 10.54
CA ALA A 26 11.53 -0.88 9.94
C ALA A 26 12.68 0.08 10.26
N ALA A 27 13.89 -0.27 9.79
CA ALA A 27 15.12 0.51 10.03
C ALA A 27 14.99 2.00 9.71
N SER A 28 14.25 2.34 8.63
CA SER A 28 14.01 3.73 8.19
C SER A 28 13.06 4.55 9.08
N PHE A 29 12.47 3.93 10.11
CA PHE A 29 11.57 4.56 11.07
C PHE A 29 12.15 4.60 12.49
N ILE A 30 13.31 3.98 12.74
CA ILE A 30 13.92 3.93 14.09
C ILE A 30 14.19 5.33 14.65
N ASP A 31 14.66 6.25 13.81
CA ASP A 31 14.92 7.65 14.19
C ASP A 31 13.67 8.39 14.68
N ARG A 32 12.48 7.83 14.40
CA ARG A 32 11.18 8.42 14.73
C ARG A 32 10.61 7.96 16.05
N LEU A 33 11.07 6.84 16.59
CA LEU A 33 10.56 6.25 17.83
C LEU A 33 10.71 7.17 19.05
N ALA A 34 11.76 8.01 19.06
CA ALA A 34 12.00 8.95 20.16
C ALA A 34 11.11 10.21 20.11
N GLY A 35 10.32 10.39 19.05
CA GLY A 35 9.47 11.56 18.86
C GLY A 35 8.05 11.39 19.40
N ASN A 36 7.24 12.43 19.25
CA ASN A 36 5.81 12.36 19.53
C ASN A 36 5.09 11.53 18.46
N LEU A 37 4.93 10.23 18.73
CA LEU A 37 4.17 9.33 17.87
C LEU A 37 2.67 9.59 18.01
N LYS A 38 1.95 9.59 16.89
CA LYS A 38 0.50 9.53 16.83
C LYS A 38 0.11 8.10 16.46
N ILE A 39 -0.56 7.39 17.35
CA ILE A 39 -0.94 6.00 17.14
C ILE A 39 -2.45 5.92 16.97
N GLU A 40 -2.88 5.41 15.81
CA GLU A 40 -4.28 5.22 15.48
C GLU A 40 -4.57 3.73 15.28
N ARG A 41 -5.59 3.21 15.97
CA ARG A 41 -6.17 1.91 15.65
C ARG A 41 -7.04 2.07 14.41
N ILE A 42 -6.86 1.18 13.44
CA ILE A 42 -7.70 1.08 12.26
C ILE A 42 -8.84 0.10 12.55
N ASP A 43 -10.08 0.56 12.35
CA ASP A 43 -11.29 -0.24 12.53
C ASP A 43 -11.52 -1.07 11.27
N GLN A 44 -10.95 -2.27 11.25
CA GLN A 44 -10.99 -3.21 10.15
C GLN A 44 -11.86 -4.45 10.51
N PRO A 45 -12.63 -5.01 9.57
CA PRO A 45 -13.59 -6.09 9.86
C PRO A 45 -13.01 -7.51 9.76
N TRP A 46 -11.77 -7.67 9.29
CA TRP A 46 -11.19 -8.94 8.87
C TRP A 46 -10.57 -9.73 10.03
N PHE A 47 -9.76 -9.08 10.85
CA PHE A 47 -9.06 -9.72 11.97
C PHE A 47 -9.76 -9.41 13.29
N ARG A 48 -10.18 -10.44 14.03
CA ARG A 48 -10.89 -10.30 15.31
C ARG A 48 -9.96 -10.24 16.51
N ARG A 49 -8.79 -10.88 16.39
CA ARG A 49 -7.77 -11.04 17.44
C ARG A 49 -6.58 -10.12 17.25
N HIS A 50 -6.47 -9.44 16.11
CA HIS A 50 -5.39 -8.49 15.83
C HIS A 50 -5.92 -7.08 15.66
N ARG A 51 -5.16 -6.11 16.18
CA ARG A 51 -5.34 -4.70 15.89
C ARG A 51 -4.36 -4.30 14.79
N VAL A 52 -4.84 -3.61 13.76
CA VAL A 52 -3.95 -2.91 12.82
C VAL A 52 -3.81 -1.47 13.32
N LEU A 53 -2.57 -1.04 13.50
CA LEU A 53 -2.20 0.28 13.99
C LEU A 53 -1.52 1.07 12.87
N GLU A 54 -1.89 2.34 12.72
CA GLU A 54 -1.14 3.34 11.97
C GLU A 54 -0.29 4.13 12.97
N VAL A 55 1.03 3.98 12.91
CA VAL A 55 2.00 4.67 13.78
C VAL A 55 2.61 5.80 12.98
N GLY A 56 2.13 7.02 13.22
CA GLY A 56 2.57 8.23 12.57
C GLY A 56 3.63 8.99 13.37
N SER A 57 4.65 9.48 12.69
CA SER A 57 5.63 10.44 13.19
C SER A 57 5.48 11.73 12.39
N PRO A 58 4.79 12.76 12.94
CA PRO A 58 4.61 14.02 12.24
C PRO A 58 5.92 14.83 12.13
N MET A 59 6.88 14.59 13.04
CA MET A 59 8.15 15.31 13.13
C MET A 59 9.35 14.35 13.30
N PRO A 60 10.53 14.68 12.75
CA PRO A 60 10.82 15.82 11.87
C PRO A 60 10.16 15.69 10.48
N PHE A 61 10.03 16.78 9.73
CA PHE A 61 9.49 16.71 8.37
C PHE A 61 10.46 15.99 7.39
N PRO A 62 9.95 15.25 6.39
CA PRO A 62 8.54 14.96 6.14
C PRO A 62 7.97 13.97 7.17
N ALA A 63 6.66 14.04 7.39
CA ALA A 63 5.96 13.08 8.22
C ALA A 63 6.15 11.66 7.66
N ARG A 64 6.33 10.70 8.55
CA ARG A 64 6.45 9.27 8.22
C ARG A 64 5.37 8.49 8.94
N ARG A 65 5.03 7.33 8.41
CA ARG A 65 4.15 6.38 9.09
C ARG A 65 4.58 4.94 8.79
N VAL A 66 4.26 4.05 9.72
CA VAL A 66 4.33 2.61 9.52
C VAL A 66 3.01 1.98 9.97
N PHE A 67 2.63 0.88 9.34
CA PHE A 67 1.52 0.05 9.77
C PHE A 67 2.05 -1.13 10.56
N VAL A 68 1.36 -1.48 11.65
CA VAL A 68 1.76 -2.55 12.57
C VAL A 68 0.55 -3.40 12.90
N ALA A 69 0.70 -4.72 12.91
CA ALA A 69 -0.27 -5.62 13.50
C ALA A 69 0.13 -5.93 14.94
N ALA A 70 -0.79 -5.73 15.89
CA ALA A 70 -0.61 -6.00 17.32
C ALA A 70 -1.56 -7.10 17.81
N TYR A 71 -1.04 -8.00 18.62
CA TYR A 71 -1.76 -9.14 19.22
C TYR A 71 -1.12 -9.55 20.55
N ASP A 72 -1.75 -10.46 21.29
CA ASP A 72 -1.31 -10.87 22.64
C ASP A 72 0.11 -11.49 22.68
N GLY A 73 0.69 -11.86 21.53
CA GLY A 73 2.05 -12.40 21.40
C GLY A 73 3.09 -11.41 20.88
N GLY A 74 2.72 -10.15 20.59
CA GLY A 74 3.64 -9.10 20.18
C GLY A 74 3.14 -8.25 19.01
N MET A 75 4.09 -7.64 18.30
CA MET A 75 3.82 -6.75 17.18
C MET A 75 4.67 -7.11 15.95
N HIS A 76 4.08 -6.96 14.77
CA HIS A 76 4.78 -7.08 13.49
C HIS A 76 4.56 -5.83 12.65
N VAL A 77 5.62 -5.27 12.09
CA VAL A 77 5.53 -4.23 11.08
C VAL A 77 4.93 -4.84 9.80
N LEU A 78 3.93 -4.17 9.26
CA LEU A 78 3.28 -4.55 7.99
C LEU A 78 3.87 -3.78 6.81
N SER A 79 4.29 -2.54 7.01
CA SER A 79 4.88 -1.70 5.95
C SER A 79 6.08 -2.37 5.32
N ALA A 80 6.09 -2.50 3.99
CA ALA A 80 7.03 -3.30 3.20
C ALA A 80 7.07 -4.82 3.49
N HIS A 81 6.23 -5.36 4.39
CA HIS A 81 6.26 -6.74 4.87
C HIS A 81 4.93 -7.47 4.66
N LEU A 82 4.63 -7.88 3.42
CA LEU A 82 3.41 -8.63 3.09
C LEU A 82 3.35 -9.99 3.82
N GLU A 83 4.49 -10.63 4.03
CA GLU A 83 4.63 -11.87 4.78
C GLU A 83 4.15 -11.72 6.23
N ASN A 84 4.29 -10.55 6.85
CA ASN A 84 3.78 -10.32 8.19
C ASN A 84 2.25 -10.23 8.20
N LEU A 85 1.63 -9.64 7.16
CA LEU A 85 0.18 -9.71 6.98
C LEU A 85 -0.31 -11.16 6.76
N ARG A 86 0.46 -11.98 6.04
CA ARG A 86 0.15 -13.42 5.87
C ARG A 86 0.22 -14.19 7.18
N LYS A 87 1.19 -13.88 8.05
CA LYS A 87 1.26 -14.47 9.42
C LYS A 87 0.03 -14.08 10.25
N VAL A 88 -0.41 -12.83 10.16
CA VAL A 88 -1.65 -12.37 10.82
C VAL A 88 -2.85 -13.16 10.32
N ALA A 89 -3.01 -13.29 8.99
CA ALA A 89 -4.09 -14.08 8.40
C ALA A 89 -4.02 -15.57 8.76
N ALA A 90 -2.82 -16.16 8.85
CA ALA A 90 -2.68 -17.56 9.27
C ALA A 90 -3.11 -17.79 10.73
N HIS A 91 -2.88 -16.80 11.61
CA HIS A 91 -3.25 -16.90 13.03
C HIS A 91 -4.73 -16.52 13.28
N ASP A 92 -5.27 -15.59 12.50
CA ASP A 92 -6.64 -15.08 12.61
C ASP A 92 -7.23 -14.90 11.20
N PRO A 93 -7.67 -15.99 10.56
CA PRO A 93 -8.15 -15.96 9.19
C PRO A 93 -9.30 -14.97 9.01
N PRO A 94 -9.24 -14.10 7.98
CA PRO A 94 -10.29 -13.14 7.73
C PRO A 94 -11.58 -13.83 7.28
N GLY A 95 -12.72 -13.35 7.80
CA GLY A 95 -14.03 -13.83 7.39
C GLY A 95 -14.46 -13.31 6.01
N GLU A 96 -15.39 -14.02 5.38
CA GLU A 96 -16.22 -13.51 4.26
C GLU A 96 -15.46 -13.10 2.99
N LEU A 97 -14.25 -13.62 2.75
CA LEU A 97 -13.49 -13.38 1.51
C LEU A 97 -14.05 -14.08 0.26
N ASP A 98 -15.19 -14.77 0.38
CA ASP A 98 -15.91 -15.31 -0.78
C ASP A 98 -16.67 -14.22 -1.55
N ASP A 99 -17.05 -13.13 -0.88
CA ASP A 99 -17.66 -11.96 -1.48
C ASP A 99 -16.63 -11.07 -2.20
N GLU A 100 -16.97 -10.61 -3.41
CA GLU A 100 -16.09 -9.81 -4.25
C GLU A 100 -15.70 -8.48 -3.59
N ALA A 101 -16.68 -7.76 -3.05
CA ALA A 101 -16.46 -6.44 -2.47
C ALA A 101 -15.59 -6.53 -1.21
N THR A 102 -15.81 -7.57 -0.41
CA THR A 102 -15.03 -7.84 0.81
C THR A 102 -13.59 -8.25 0.47
N ALA A 103 -13.40 -9.13 -0.51
CA ALA A 103 -12.07 -9.51 -1.00
C ALA A 103 -11.32 -8.31 -1.63
N ALA A 104 -12.01 -7.48 -2.41
CA ALA A 104 -11.45 -6.28 -3.01
C ALA A 104 -11.03 -5.23 -1.98
N ALA A 105 -11.86 -5.02 -0.96
CA ALA A 105 -11.50 -4.17 0.15
C ALA A 105 -10.30 -4.73 0.92
N TYR A 106 -10.28 -6.03 1.22
CA TYR A 106 -9.18 -6.69 1.90
C TYR A 106 -7.86 -6.54 1.13
N ALA A 107 -7.85 -6.77 -0.18
CA ALA A 107 -6.67 -6.55 -1.03
C ALA A 107 -6.23 -5.09 -1.06
N THR A 108 -7.18 -4.16 -1.16
CA THR A 108 -6.88 -2.72 -1.19
C THR A 108 -6.16 -2.28 0.09
N TYR A 109 -6.70 -2.67 1.25
CA TYR A 109 -6.14 -2.29 2.54
C TYR A 109 -4.90 -3.09 2.90
N GLY A 110 -4.90 -4.40 2.64
CA GLY A 110 -3.72 -5.25 2.78
C GLY A 110 -2.55 -4.68 1.99
N ASN A 111 -2.75 -4.37 0.71
CA ASN A 111 -1.71 -3.73 -0.10
C ASN A 111 -1.32 -2.36 0.45
N ALA A 112 -2.27 -1.53 0.91
CA ALA A 112 -1.96 -0.21 1.48
C ALA A 112 -1.11 -0.31 2.76
N TRP A 113 -1.35 -1.30 3.61
CA TRP A 113 -0.58 -1.51 4.83
C TRP A 113 0.82 -2.05 4.55
N THR A 114 0.98 -2.81 3.45
CA THR A 114 2.21 -3.52 3.08
C THR A 114 2.93 -2.93 1.87
N ARG A 115 2.68 -1.65 1.54
CA ARG A 115 3.41 -0.97 0.46
C ARG A 115 4.88 -0.85 0.82
N GLU A 116 5.74 -1.04 -0.17
CA GLU A 116 7.18 -0.85 -0.04
C GLU A 116 7.51 0.64 -0.04
N TYR A 117 6.78 1.41 -0.85
CA TYR A 117 7.05 2.81 -1.08
C TYR A 117 5.94 3.70 -0.48
N ALA A 118 6.17 4.17 0.75
CA ALA A 118 5.19 4.96 1.50
C ALA A 118 4.77 6.25 0.76
N ASN A 119 5.69 6.85 -0.01
CA ASN A 119 5.45 7.97 -0.90
C ASN A 119 5.92 7.56 -2.30
N GLY A 120 5.05 7.62 -3.30
CA GLY A 120 5.42 7.28 -4.67
C GLY A 120 4.92 5.93 -5.18
N GLU A 121 3.76 5.45 -4.71
CA GLU A 121 2.91 4.52 -5.47
C GLU A 121 1.58 5.20 -5.80
N LEU A 122 1.18 5.11 -7.07
CA LEU A 122 -0.04 5.67 -7.61
C LEU A 122 -0.81 4.59 -8.38
N LYS A 123 -2.03 4.27 -7.97
CA LYS A 123 -2.94 3.44 -8.77
C LYS A 123 -3.48 4.26 -9.94
N ILE A 124 -3.40 3.73 -11.15
CA ILE A 124 -3.91 4.35 -12.38
C ILE A 124 -5.01 3.46 -12.97
N GLY A 125 -5.99 4.06 -13.65
CA GLY A 125 -7.03 3.34 -14.38
C GLY A 125 -6.86 3.39 -15.90
N THR A 126 -6.09 4.37 -16.39
CA THR A 126 -5.85 4.60 -17.81
C THR A 126 -4.44 5.13 -18.02
N TYR A 127 -3.95 5.06 -19.26
CA TYR A 127 -2.66 5.64 -19.62
C TYR A 127 -2.58 7.16 -19.35
N SER A 128 -3.70 7.87 -19.50
CA SER A 128 -3.78 9.31 -19.22
C SER A 128 -3.69 9.68 -17.75
N ASP A 129 -3.84 8.72 -16.83
CA ASP A 129 -3.70 8.98 -15.39
C ASP A 129 -2.23 9.00 -14.95
N ILE A 130 -1.28 8.62 -15.83
CA ILE A 130 0.14 8.63 -15.51
C ILE A 130 0.61 10.09 -15.37
N PRO A 131 1.20 10.48 -14.22
CA PRO A 131 1.57 11.85 -13.93
C PRO A 131 2.91 12.18 -14.61
N TRP A 132 2.92 12.31 -15.93
CA TRP A 132 4.11 12.69 -16.68
C TRP A 132 4.69 14.02 -16.21
N HIS A 133 6.02 14.17 -16.25
CA HIS A 133 6.68 15.43 -15.89
C HIS A 133 6.21 16.56 -16.82
N PRO A 134 5.89 17.76 -16.32
CA PRO A 134 5.54 18.88 -17.17
C PRO A 134 6.76 19.32 -17.99
N GLY A 135 6.59 19.54 -19.30
CA GLY A 135 7.69 19.98 -20.17
C GLY A 135 8.70 18.88 -20.50
N LEU A 136 8.21 17.70 -20.91
CA LEU A 136 9.05 16.62 -21.44
C LEU A 136 9.93 17.13 -22.58
N LYS A 137 11.20 16.71 -22.60
CA LYS A 137 12.06 16.91 -23.76
C LYS A 137 11.52 16.10 -24.95
N PRO A 138 11.85 16.47 -26.20
CA PRO A 138 11.38 15.72 -27.38
C PRO A 138 11.68 14.22 -27.32
N GLU A 139 12.84 13.83 -26.81
CA GLU A 139 13.22 12.42 -26.65
C GLU A 139 12.38 11.69 -25.60
N GLU A 140 12.03 12.36 -24.50
CA GLU A 140 11.17 11.81 -23.45
C GLU A 140 9.73 11.68 -23.93
N GLN A 141 9.25 12.69 -24.68
CA GLN A 141 7.93 12.64 -25.30
C GLN A 141 7.82 11.46 -26.28
N ALA A 142 8.83 11.25 -27.13
CA ALA A 142 8.85 10.10 -28.04
C ALA A 142 8.78 8.76 -27.30
N ARG A 143 9.49 8.62 -26.17
CA ARG A 143 9.42 7.40 -25.33
C ARG A 143 8.05 7.22 -24.68
N VAL A 144 7.42 8.31 -24.24
CA VAL A 144 6.06 8.30 -23.71
C VAL A 144 5.10 7.87 -24.82
N ASP A 145 5.15 8.47 -26.00
CA ASP A 145 4.27 8.15 -27.12
C ASP A 145 4.42 6.68 -27.57
N GLU A 146 5.65 6.16 -27.64
CA GLU A 146 5.92 4.74 -27.93
C GLU A 146 5.30 3.82 -26.86
N LEU A 147 5.46 4.16 -25.59
CA LEU A 147 4.84 3.40 -24.50
C LEU A 147 3.31 3.43 -24.60
N GLY A 148 2.74 4.59 -24.95
CA GLY A 148 1.31 4.76 -25.18
C GLY A 148 0.80 3.90 -26.33
N ALA A 149 1.53 3.85 -27.45
CA ALA A 149 1.19 2.98 -28.57
C ALA A 149 1.26 1.48 -28.21
N ARG A 150 2.25 1.08 -27.40
CA ARG A 150 2.48 -0.31 -27.01
C ARG A 150 1.50 -0.83 -25.94
N LEU A 151 1.18 0.00 -24.93
CA LEU A 151 0.46 -0.45 -23.72
C LEU A 151 -0.77 0.40 -23.39
N GLY A 152 -0.99 1.53 -24.05
CA GLY A 152 -2.03 2.48 -23.66
C GLY A 152 -3.43 1.87 -23.60
N GLY A 153 -3.75 0.97 -24.55
CA GLY A 153 -5.01 0.23 -24.57
C GLY A 153 -5.10 -0.93 -23.57
N SER A 154 -3.98 -1.39 -23.02
CA SER A 154 -3.92 -2.48 -22.02
C SER A 154 -4.08 -1.96 -20.59
N ILE A 155 -3.73 -0.69 -20.34
CA ILE A 155 -3.94 -0.06 -19.03
C ILE A 155 -5.43 0.20 -18.84
N ALA A 156 -6.02 -0.54 -17.92
CA ALA A 156 -7.44 -0.52 -17.63
C ALA A 156 -7.70 -0.28 -16.13
N PRO A 157 -8.93 0.13 -15.76
CA PRO A 157 -9.35 0.17 -14.36
C PRO A 157 -9.17 -1.19 -13.67
N GLU A 158 -9.27 -1.19 -12.35
CA GLU A 158 -9.19 -2.42 -11.55
C GLU A 158 -10.13 -3.51 -12.07
N GLN A 159 -9.60 -4.71 -12.22
CA GLN A 159 -10.33 -5.88 -12.69
C GLN A 159 -10.34 -6.94 -11.60
N HIS A 160 -11.50 -7.57 -11.40
CA HIS A 160 -11.66 -8.67 -10.47
C HIS A 160 -12.00 -9.94 -11.23
N ARG A 161 -11.38 -11.05 -10.84
CA ARG A 161 -11.63 -12.37 -11.41
C ARG A 161 -11.70 -13.41 -10.31
N ARG A 162 -12.80 -14.18 -10.28
CA ARG A 162 -12.90 -15.35 -9.41
C ARG A 162 -12.08 -16.51 -9.98
N THR A 163 -11.40 -17.23 -9.10
CA THR A 163 -10.61 -18.44 -9.39
C THR A 163 -10.89 -19.50 -8.31
N ASP A 164 -10.36 -20.71 -8.51
CA ASP A 164 -10.49 -21.79 -7.51
C ASP A 164 -9.80 -21.45 -6.19
N GLU A 165 -8.74 -20.64 -6.24
CA GLU A 165 -7.99 -20.21 -5.06
C GLU A 165 -8.68 -19.08 -4.29
N GLY A 166 -9.60 -18.34 -4.92
CA GLY A 166 -10.25 -17.15 -4.38
C GLY A 166 -10.39 -16.04 -5.41
N TRP A 167 -10.20 -14.78 -5.00
CA TRP A 167 -10.27 -13.63 -5.89
C TRP A 167 -8.90 -13.21 -6.39
N VAL A 168 -8.81 -12.84 -7.66
CA VAL A 168 -7.62 -12.22 -8.27
C VAL A 168 -7.97 -10.80 -8.67
N ILE A 169 -7.19 -9.85 -8.17
CA ILE A 169 -7.42 -8.41 -8.35
C ILE A 169 -6.23 -7.85 -9.10
N ARG A 170 -6.50 -7.35 -10.30
CA ARG A 170 -5.49 -6.78 -11.18
C ARG A 170 -5.62 -5.28 -11.22
N THR A 171 -4.50 -4.59 -11.04
CA THR A 171 -4.43 -3.14 -10.94
C THR A 171 -3.17 -2.61 -11.61
N TRP A 172 -3.26 -1.42 -12.19
CA TRP A 172 -2.09 -0.74 -12.75
C TRP A 172 -1.58 0.32 -11.77
N TRP A 173 -0.26 0.38 -11.64
CA TRP A 173 0.42 1.28 -10.73
C TRP A 173 1.59 1.97 -11.40
N VAL A 174 1.84 3.19 -10.95
CA VAL A 174 3.07 3.89 -11.18
C VAL A 174 3.80 3.99 -9.85
N ALA A 175 5.00 3.44 -9.78
CA ALA A 175 5.79 3.48 -8.55
C ALA A 175 7.27 3.66 -8.86
N HIS A 176 7.94 4.60 -8.18
CA HIS A 176 9.39 4.81 -8.33
C HIS A 176 9.86 4.89 -9.80
N ARG A 177 9.15 5.65 -10.65
CA ARG A 177 9.44 5.77 -12.09
C ARG A 177 9.26 4.47 -12.89
N ARG A 178 8.46 3.53 -12.38
CA ARG A 178 8.10 2.29 -13.06
C ARG A 178 6.60 2.24 -13.35
N LEU A 179 6.23 1.60 -14.45
CA LEU A 179 4.87 1.16 -14.74
C LEU A 179 4.75 -0.31 -14.35
N ILE A 180 3.81 -0.61 -13.45
CA ILE A 180 3.65 -1.92 -12.83
C ILE A 180 2.22 -2.40 -13.06
N GLU A 181 2.05 -3.61 -13.58
CA GLU A 181 0.81 -4.37 -13.45
C GLU A 181 0.92 -5.21 -12.18
N ARG A 182 0.01 -5.01 -11.24
CA ARG A 182 -0.01 -5.69 -9.95
C ARG A 182 -1.20 -6.62 -9.90
N GLU A 183 -0.91 -7.90 -9.68
CA GLU A 183 -1.89 -8.94 -9.41
C GLU A 183 -1.85 -9.31 -7.93
N ILE A 184 -2.97 -9.12 -7.24
CA ILE A 184 -3.16 -9.53 -5.85
C ILE A 184 -4.10 -10.72 -5.84
N VAL A 185 -3.61 -11.86 -5.38
CA VAL A 185 -4.43 -13.05 -5.14
C VAL A 185 -4.89 -13.02 -3.68
N VAL A 186 -6.20 -13.13 -3.50
CA VAL A 186 -6.90 -13.12 -2.21
C VAL A 186 -7.50 -14.52 -1.99
N PRO A 187 -6.77 -15.43 -1.34
CA PRO A 187 -7.33 -16.73 -1.02
C PRO A 187 -8.31 -16.63 0.15
N ARG A 188 -9.16 -17.65 0.30
CA ARG A 188 -10.17 -17.69 1.37
C ARG A 188 -9.57 -17.67 2.78
N ASP A 189 -8.33 -18.13 2.93
CA ASP A 189 -7.58 -18.11 4.19
C ASP A 189 -6.94 -16.75 4.50
N GLY A 190 -7.09 -15.77 3.61
CA GLY A 190 -6.55 -14.43 3.77
C GLY A 190 -5.06 -14.30 3.50
N GLN A 191 -4.35 -15.36 3.12
CA GLN A 191 -2.91 -15.29 2.87
C GLN A 191 -2.63 -14.63 1.51
N LEU A 192 -2.77 -13.30 1.49
CA LEU A 192 -2.56 -12.45 0.32
C LEU A 192 -1.22 -12.73 -0.35
N ARG A 193 -1.26 -12.85 -1.68
CA ARG A 193 -0.08 -12.91 -2.53
C ARG A 193 -0.10 -11.71 -3.46
N ARG A 194 1.08 -11.13 -3.71
CA ARG A 194 1.27 -10.01 -4.61
C ARG A 194 2.29 -10.40 -5.67
N HIS A 195 1.95 -10.20 -6.93
CA HIS A 195 2.84 -10.34 -8.07
C HIS A 195 2.85 -9.04 -8.86
N ASP A 196 4.04 -8.47 -9.04
CA ASP A 196 4.24 -7.21 -9.74
C ASP A 196 5.01 -7.49 -11.04
N THR A 197 4.40 -7.17 -12.18
CA THR A 197 5.05 -7.19 -13.50
C THR A 197 5.44 -5.77 -13.90
N ILE A 198 6.73 -5.53 -14.11
CA ILE A 198 7.26 -4.22 -14.52
C ILE A 198 7.23 -4.15 -16.05
N HIS A 199 6.46 -3.21 -16.59
CA HIS A 199 6.29 -3.02 -18.04
C HIS A 199 7.18 -1.92 -18.64
N ALA A 200 7.61 -0.99 -17.79
CA ALA A 200 8.55 0.08 -18.12
C ALA A 200 9.24 0.61 -16.87
N GLU A 201 10.48 1.06 -17.04
CA GLU A 201 11.31 1.68 -16.00
C GLU A 201 11.78 3.07 -16.45
N ASP A 202 12.36 3.83 -15.52
CA ASP A 202 12.91 5.17 -15.73
C ASP A 202 11.95 6.19 -16.36
N LEU A 203 10.65 6.02 -16.11
CA LEU A 203 9.61 6.91 -16.61
C LEU A 203 9.90 8.37 -16.21
N PRO A 204 9.70 9.34 -17.12
CA PRO A 204 9.89 10.76 -16.83
C PRO A 204 8.72 11.29 -15.99
N LEU A 205 8.76 10.99 -14.70
CA LEU A 205 7.75 11.38 -13.72
C LEU A 205 8.33 12.37 -12.71
N PRO A 206 7.52 13.28 -12.16
CA PRO A 206 7.92 14.07 -11.01
C PRO A 206 8.04 13.16 -9.77
N PRO A 207 8.70 13.63 -8.70
CA PRO A 207 8.85 12.87 -7.45
C PRO A 207 7.51 12.37 -6.88
N GLY A 208 7.51 11.15 -6.33
CA GLY A 208 6.31 10.50 -5.82
C GLY A 208 5.56 11.25 -4.71
N ASN A 209 6.27 12.09 -3.95
CA ASN A 209 5.72 12.91 -2.87
C ASN A 209 4.91 14.13 -3.36
N VAL A 210 5.01 14.50 -4.64
CA VAL A 210 4.19 15.58 -5.23
C VAL A 210 2.95 15.05 -5.94
N TRP A 211 2.75 13.75 -5.98
CA TRP A 211 1.50 13.15 -6.44
C TRP A 211 0.47 13.31 -5.30
N ARG A 212 -0.53 14.20 -5.41
CA ARG A 212 -1.70 14.26 -4.51
C ARG A 212 -3.02 13.88 -5.19
N MET A 213 -3.89 13.16 -4.48
CA MET A 213 -5.28 12.89 -4.86
C MET A 213 -6.18 14.13 -4.69
N VAL A 214 -6.87 14.56 -5.76
CA VAL A 214 -8.03 15.46 -5.72
C VAL A 214 -9.14 14.84 -6.58
N ASN A 215 -10.26 14.48 -5.96
CA ASN A 215 -11.44 13.91 -6.65
C ASN A 215 -11.14 12.70 -7.56
N GLY A 216 -10.25 11.80 -7.11
CA GLY A 216 -9.87 10.62 -7.89
C GLY A 216 -8.92 10.89 -9.06
N ARG A 217 -8.40 12.13 -9.20
CA ARG A 217 -7.33 12.49 -10.13
C ARG A 217 -6.14 13.02 -9.37
N PHE A 218 -4.93 12.70 -9.83
CA PHE A 218 -3.73 13.25 -9.23
C PHE A 218 -3.36 14.59 -9.85
N LEU A 219 -3.20 15.61 -9.00
CA LEU A 219 -2.66 16.90 -9.41
C LEU A 219 -1.23 17.02 -8.83
N PRO A 220 -0.24 17.47 -9.64
CA PRO A 220 1.07 17.83 -9.12
C PRO A 220 0.90 18.94 -8.07
N VAL A 221 1.56 18.80 -6.92
CA VAL A 221 1.66 19.90 -5.95
C VAL A 221 2.68 20.90 -6.49
N GLY A 222 2.18 22.04 -6.95
CA GLY A 222 2.98 23.26 -7.18
C GLY A 222 3.23 24.00 -5.88
#